data_AF-A0AAN9EUF1-F1
#
_entry.id   AF-A0AAN9EUF1-F1
#
_cell.length_a   1.000
_cell.length_b   1.000
_cell.length_c   1.000
_cell.angle_alpha   90.00
_cell.angle_beta   90.00
_cell.angle_gamma   90.00
#
_symmetry.space_group_name_H-M   'P 1'
#
loop_
_entity.id
_entity.type
_entity.pdbx_description
1 polymer ?
#
loop_
_entity_poly.entity_id
_entity_poly.type
_entity_poly.pdbx_seq_one_letter_code
_entity_poly.pdbx_strand_id
1 'polypeptide(L)'
;MRSYRHHPHPTSFLLLLTIITTCLFIRTQSEVITLTSDTFSDKIKEKDTAWFVKFCVPWCKHCKNLGSLWDDLGKVMEGEDEIEIGEVDCGTDKPVCSKVDIHSYPTFKVFYDGEEVARYQGTRDVESLKTFVLEEAEKAAAKAQLDTPLIFVFRRIPILDIEATSLHGLETALHPRLEAIFRFRFRLRLAEDPFCSVMIKICLYCHAAVDA
;
A
#
# COMPACT_ATOMS: atom_id res chain seq x y z
N MET A 1 1.25 -6.64 -54.87
CA MET A 1 0.75 -6.60 -53.48
C MET A 1 1.08 -5.23 -52.92
N ARG A 2 0.08 -4.34 -52.74
CA ARG A 2 0.30 -2.99 -52.19
C ARG A 2 0.29 -3.07 -50.67
N SER A 3 1.46 -2.88 -50.07
CA SER A 3 1.63 -2.79 -48.62
C SER A 3 1.09 -1.43 -48.15
N TYR A 4 -0.05 -1.43 -47.46
CA TYR A 4 -0.57 -0.25 -46.78
C TYR A 4 0.21 -0.04 -45.49
N ARG A 5 1.08 0.98 -45.45
CA ARG A 5 1.64 1.49 -44.20
C ARG A 5 0.56 2.29 -43.48
N HIS A 6 0.01 1.72 -42.41
CA HIS A 6 -0.87 2.44 -41.50
C HIS A 6 -0.03 3.45 -40.71
N HIS A 7 -0.09 4.73 -41.10
CA HIS A 7 0.44 5.82 -40.30
C HIS A 7 -0.58 6.15 -39.19
N PRO A 8 -0.20 6.06 -37.91
CA PRO A 8 -1.08 6.43 -36.81
C PRO A 8 -1.39 7.93 -36.89
N HIS A 9 -2.68 8.27 -36.86
CA HIS A 9 -3.16 9.66 -36.93
C HIS A 9 -2.72 10.42 -35.66
N PRO A 10 -2.31 11.70 -35.76
CA PRO A 10 -1.86 12.51 -34.62
C PRO A 10 -2.89 12.67 -33.50
N THR A 11 -4.18 12.50 -33.82
CA THR A 11 -5.29 12.49 -32.85
C THR A 11 -5.27 11.27 -31.92
N SER A 12 -4.76 10.13 -32.39
CA SER A 12 -4.63 8.90 -31.60
C SER A 12 -3.59 9.07 -30.49
N PHE A 13 -2.47 9.74 -30.79
CA PHE A 13 -1.41 9.99 -29.81
C PHE A 13 -1.86 10.97 -28.72
N LEU A 14 -2.59 12.03 -29.09
CA LEU A 14 -3.15 12.98 -28.13
C LEU A 14 -4.20 12.34 -27.21
N LEU A 15 -5.06 11.45 -27.74
CA LEU A 15 -6.03 10.70 -26.93
C LEU A 15 -5.34 9.76 -25.94
N LEU A 16 -4.31 9.04 -26.38
CA LEU A 16 -3.51 8.19 -25.49
C LEU A 16 -2.83 8.99 -24.38
N LEU A 17 -2.28 10.17 -24.70
CA LEU A 17 -1.65 11.03 -23.71
C LEU A 17 -2.65 11.54 -22.67
N THR A 18 -3.88 11.87 -23.09
CA THR A 18 -4.95 12.27 -22.16
C THR A 18 -5.47 11.13 -21.29
N ILE A 19 -5.47 9.89 -21.80
CA ILE A 19 -5.86 8.70 -21.03
C ILE A 19 -4.79 8.34 -20.00
N ILE A 20 -3.51 8.45 -20.36
CA ILE A 20 -2.39 8.20 -19.45
C ILE A 20 -2.35 9.26 -18.34
N THR A 21 -2.58 10.53 -18.66
CA THR A 21 -2.62 11.58 -17.63
C THR A 21 -3.83 11.43 -16.72
N THR A 22 -5.03 11.14 -17.23
CA THR A 22 -6.18 10.91 -16.34
C THR A 22 -6.00 9.67 -15.46
N CYS A 23 -5.39 8.59 -15.95
CA CYS A 23 -5.10 7.41 -15.11
C CYS A 23 -4.14 7.70 -13.95
N LEU A 24 -3.20 8.63 -14.11
CA LEU A 24 -2.26 9.02 -13.04
C LEU A 24 -2.89 9.88 -11.94
N PHE A 25 -4.09 10.45 -12.16
CA PHE A 25 -4.76 11.33 -11.21
C PHE A 25 -5.87 10.66 -10.38
N ILE A 26 -6.28 9.42 -10.67
CA ILE A 26 -7.41 8.75 -9.97
C ILE A 26 -6.91 7.91 -8.78
N ARG A 27 -6.07 8.48 -7.93
CA ARG A 27 -5.79 7.90 -6.61
C ARG A 27 -5.98 8.98 -5.56
N THR A 28 -7.24 9.17 -5.20
CA THR A 28 -7.66 9.90 -4.01
C THR A 28 -8.85 9.15 -3.42
N GLN A 29 -8.62 8.29 -2.43
CA GLN A 29 -9.71 7.95 -1.53
C GLN A 29 -9.12 7.61 -0.17
N SER A 30 -9.52 8.34 0.86
CA SER A 30 -9.75 7.70 2.14
C SER A 30 -11.00 8.31 2.76
N GLU A 31 -12.13 7.84 2.22
CA GLU A 31 -13.40 7.84 2.93
C GLU A 31 -13.49 6.50 3.67
N VAL A 32 -14.23 6.41 4.78
CA VAL A 32 -14.43 5.14 5.47
C VAL A 32 -15.23 4.19 4.58
N ILE A 33 -14.67 3.02 4.29
CA ILE A 33 -15.28 2.01 3.40
C ILE A 33 -16.04 0.99 4.23
N THR A 34 -17.34 0.85 3.98
CA THR A 34 -18.13 -0.25 4.56
C THR A 34 -17.79 -1.58 3.89
N LEU A 35 -17.31 -2.53 4.67
CA LEU A 35 -16.99 -3.89 4.26
C LEU A 35 -18.12 -4.83 4.68
N THR A 36 -18.57 -5.64 3.73
CA THR A 36 -19.64 -6.63 3.93
C THR A 36 -19.07 -8.04 3.84
N SER A 37 -19.92 -9.03 4.11
CA SER A 37 -19.58 -10.45 3.97
C SER A 37 -19.06 -10.82 2.57
N ASP A 38 -19.51 -10.09 1.54
CA ASP A 38 -19.12 -10.33 0.14
C ASP A 38 -17.80 -9.63 -0.21
N THR A 39 -17.54 -8.43 0.33
CA THR A 39 -16.38 -7.61 -0.07
C THR A 39 -15.18 -7.77 0.84
N PHE A 40 -15.38 -8.11 2.12
CA PHE A 40 -14.33 -8.11 3.13
C PHE A 40 -13.13 -8.97 2.72
N SER A 41 -13.37 -10.22 2.30
CA SER A 41 -12.27 -11.15 2.02
C SER A 41 -11.42 -10.77 0.82
N ASP A 42 -11.98 -10.04 -0.14
CA ASP A 42 -11.26 -9.64 -1.35
C ASP A 42 -10.50 -8.34 -1.09
N LYS A 43 -11.12 -7.40 -0.38
CA LYS A 43 -10.52 -6.13 0.00
C LYS A 43 -9.28 -6.32 0.87
N ILE A 44 -9.35 -7.09 1.95
CA ILE A 44 -8.19 -7.28 2.84
C ILE A 44 -7.00 -8.01 2.19
N LYS A 45 -7.21 -8.65 1.02
CA LYS A 45 -6.17 -9.34 0.24
C LYS A 45 -5.57 -8.47 -0.86
N GLU A 46 -6.02 -7.23 -0.99
CA GLU A 46 -5.45 -6.27 -1.92
C GLU A 46 -3.95 -6.12 -1.64
N LYS A 47 -3.14 -6.29 -2.69
CA LYS A 47 -1.69 -6.31 -2.58
C LYS A 47 -1.18 -4.92 -2.24
N ASP A 48 -0.15 -4.89 -1.40
CA ASP A 48 0.54 -3.66 -1.02
C ASP A 48 -0.38 -2.62 -0.33
N THR A 49 -1.50 -3.08 0.26
CA THR A 49 -2.48 -2.22 0.95
C THR A 49 -2.80 -2.75 2.34
N ALA A 50 -2.61 -1.90 3.34
CA ALA A 50 -3.03 -2.17 4.71
C ALA A 50 -4.50 -1.76 4.91
N TRP A 51 -5.31 -2.64 5.48
CA TRP A 51 -6.71 -2.37 5.81
C TRP A 51 -6.87 -2.20 7.31
N PHE A 52 -7.16 -0.98 7.77
CA PHE A 52 -7.48 -0.73 9.17
C PHE A 52 -8.98 -0.71 9.38
N VAL A 53 -9.50 -1.75 10.03
CA VAL A 53 -10.93 -2.04 10.06
C VAL A 53 -11.49 -1.92 11.48
N LYS A 54 -12.55 -1.12 11.63
CA LYS A 54 -13.40 -1.06 12.83
C LYS A 54 -14.51 -2.10 12.75
N PHE A 55 -14.59 -2.95 13.76
CA PHE A 55 -15.68 -3.90 13.96
C PHE A 55 -16.61 -3.40 15.08
N CYS A 56 -17.86 -3.10 14.75
CA CYS A 56 -18.83 -2.54 15.68
C CYS A 56 -20.26 -3.04 15.45
N VAL A 57 -21.18 -2.59 16.29
CA VAL A 57 -22.63 -2.77 16.12
C VAL A 57 -23.36 -1.46 16.49
N PRO A 58 -24.47 -1.11 15.82
CA PRO A 58 -25.10 0.22 15.96
C PRO A 58 -25.76 0.46 17.31
N TRP A 59 -26.10 -0.60 18.05
CA TRP A 59 -26.76 -0.52 19.36
C TRP A 59 -25.79 -0.47 20.55
N CYS A 60 -24.49 -0.73 20.34
CA CYS A 60 -23.52 -0.77 21.43
C CYS A 60 -23.16 0.64 21.93
N LYS A 61 -23.27 0.88 23.24
CA LYS A 61 -22.90 2.17 23.86
C LYS A 61 -21.44 2.56 23.58
N HIS A 62 -20.50 1.61 23.65
CA HIS A 62 -19.09 1.89 23.38
C HIS A 62 -18.83 2.25 21.91
N CYS A 63 -19.60 1.70 20.97
CA CYS A 63 -19.56 2.08 19.56
C CYS A 63 -20.10 3.51 19.38
N LYS A 64 -21.25 3.82 19.98
CA LYS A 64 -21.85 5.16 19.90
C LYS A 64 -20.95 6.25 20.49
N ASN A 65 -20.24 5.94 21.57
CA ASN A 65 -19.29 6.86 22.20
C ASN A 65 -18.07 7.18 21.32
N LEU A 66 -17.82 6.42 20.25
CA LEU A 66 -16.78 6.75 19.28
C LEU A 66 -17.18 7.99 18.45
N GLY A 67 -18.47 8.29 18.32
CA GLY A 67 -18.96 9.47 17.60
C GLY A 67 -18.46 9.50 16.15
N SER A 68 -18.01 10.67 15.70
CA SER A 68 -17.42 10.89 14.36
C SER A 68 -15.95 10.50 14.27
N LEU A 69 -15.32 10.04 15.34
CA LEU A 69 -13.87 9.85 15.40
C LEU A 69 -13.33 8.92 14.31
N TRP A 70 -14.09 7.88 13.96
CA TRP A 70 -13.68 6.96 12.90
C TRP A 70 -13.77 7.61 11.51
N ASP A 71 -14.78 8.44 11.28
CA ASP A 71 -14.95 9.20 10.04
C ASP A 71 -13.88 10.29 9.91
N ASP A 72 -13.52 10.91 11.04
CA ASP A 72 -12.45 11.89 11.11
C ASP A 72 -11.08 11.24 10.89
N LEU A 73 -10.87 10.00 11.38
CA LEU A 73 -9.71 9.19 11.01
C LEU A 73 -9.66 8.96 9.51
N GLY A 74 -10.77 8.55 8.89
CA GLY A 74 -10.86 8.38 7.43
C GLY A 74 -10.35 9.63 6.70
N LYS A 75 -10.87 10.81 7.04
CA LYS A 75 -10.46 12.08 6.40
C LYS A 75 -8.98 12.42 6.58
N VAL A 76 -8.40 12.21 7.78
CA VAL A 76 -6.98 12.57 8.01
C VAL A 76 -5.99 11.59 7.40
N MET A 77 -6.49 10.46 6.90
CA MET A 77 -5.72 9.47 6.15
C MET A 77 -5.78 9.76 4.64
N GLU A 78 -6.43 10.84 4.21
CA GLU A 78 -6.57 11.15 2.78
C GLU A 78 -5.19 11.46 2.21
N GLY A 79 -4.77 10.64 1.24
CA GLY A 79 -3.45 10.70 0.61
C GLY A 79 -2.46 9.63 1.07
N GLU A 80 -2.82 8.77 2.03
CA GLU A 80 -2.05 7.58 2.38
C GLU A 80 -2.47 6.42 1.45
N ASP A 81 -1.97 6.39 0.22
CA ASP A 81 -2.40 5.45 -0.85
C ASP A 81 -2.19 3.96 -0.53
N GLU A 82 -1.40 3.64 0.49
CA GLU A 82 -1.10 2.27 0.94
C GLU A 82 -1.98 1.83 2.13
N ILE A 83 -2.90 2.69 2.62
CA ILE A 83 -3.71 2.42 3.81
C ILE A 83 -5.18 2.77 3.55
N GLU A 84 -6.04 1.78 3.72
CA GLU A 84 -7.50 1.91 3.60
C GLU A 84 -8.18 1.81 4.97
N ILE A 85 -9.15 2.70 5.20
CA ILE A 85 -9.93 2.73 6.45
C ILE A 85 -11.28 2.07 6.22
N GLY A 86 -11.49 0.93 6.86
CA GLY A 86 -12.69 0.12 6.72
C GLY A 86 -13.57 0.08 7.96
N GLU A 87 -14.84 -0.28 7.77
CA GLU A 87 -15.72 -0.65 8.87
C GLU A 87 -16.59 -1.86 8.54
N VAL A 88 -16.94 -2.63 9.57
CA VAL A 88 -17.87 -3.77 9.48
C VAL A 88 -18.91 -3.63 10.58
N ASP A 89 -20.19 -3.68 10.21
CA ASP A 89 -21.29 -3.85 11.15
C ASP A 89 -21.49 -5.34 11.45
N CYS A 90 -21.04 -5.78 12.62
CA CYS A 90 -21.19 -7.16 13.07
C CYS A 90 -22.64 -7.55 13.42
N GLY A 91 -23.59 -6.61 13.40
CA GLY A 91 -25.01 -6.88 13.52
C GLY A 91 -25.58 -7.48 12.24
N THR A 92 -25.14 -6.98 11.09
CA THR A 92 -25.52 -7.45 9.75
C THR A 92 -24.55 -8.52 9.24
N ASP A 93 -23.25 -8.28 9.38
CA ASP A 93 -22.17 -9.09 8.81
C ASP A 93 -21.51 -10.00 9.85
N LYS A 94 -22.35 -10.69 10.63
CA LYS A 94 -21.93 -11.66 11.66
C LYS A 94 -20.89 -12.68 11.18
N PRO A 95 -20.97 -13.24 9.96
CA PRO A 95 -20.00 -14.23 9.50
C PRO A 95 -18.57 -13.66 9.44
N VAL A 96 -18.41 -12.40 9.01
CA VAL A 96 -17.11 -11.72 8.97
C VAL A 96 -16.53 -11.62 10.38
N CYS A 97 -17.31 -11.09 11.31
CA CYS A 97 -16.85 -10.86 12.68
C CYS A 97 -16.57 -12.16 13.44
N SER A 98 -17.28 -13.23 13.12
CA SER A 98 -17.00 -14.56 13.68
C SER A 98 -15.71 -15.14 13.11
N LYS A 99 -15.46 -14.97 11.80
CA LYS A 99 -14.25 -15.47 11.12
C LYS A 99 -12.97 -14.79 11.61
N VAL A 100 -13.06 -13.52 12.02
CA VAL A 100 -11.92 -12.73 12.53
C VAL A 100 -11.97 -12.57 14.05
N ASP A 101 -12.60 -13.50 14.77
CA ASP A 101 -12.58 -13.61 16.23
C ASP A 101 -12.92 -12.31 16.99
N ILE A 102 -14.01 -11.65 16.60
CA ILE A 102 -14.50 -10.45 17.28
C ILE A 102 -15.41 -10.84 18.44
N HIS A 103 -14.92 -10.63 19.67
CA HIS A 103 -15.67 -10.94 20.91
C HIS A 103 -16.13 -9.71 21.69
N SER A 104 -15.70 -8.51 21.30
CA SER A 104 -16.00 -7.25 22.00
C SER A 104 -16.05 -6.06 21.04
N TYR A 105 -16.87 -5.06 21.37
CA TYR A 105 -17.03 -3.86 20.54
C TYR A 105 -16.68 -2.56 21.29
N PRO A 106 -16.08 -1.57 20.61
CA PRO A 106 -15.43 -1.68 19.30
C PRO A 106 -14.16 -2.56 19.39
N THR A 107 -13.80 -3.18 18.27
CA THR A 107 -12.47 -3.78 18.05
C THR A 107 -11.89 -3.21 16.76
N PHE A 108 -10.60 -2.89 16.76
CA PHE A 108 -9.89 -2.41 15.57
C PHE A 108 -8.74 -3.35 15.24
N LYS A 109 -8.65 -3.77 13.97
CA LYS A 109 -7.61 -4.68 13.49
C LYS A 109 -7.02 -4.15 12.18
N VAL A 110 -5.74 -4.40 11.99
CA VAL A 110 -5.02 -4.12 10.74
C VAL A 110 -4.85 -5.43 10.00
N PHE A 111 -5.22 -5.45 8.73
CA PHE A 111 -4.99 -6.55 7.82
C PHE A 111 -4.00 -6.14 6.73
N TYR A 112 -3.14 -7.07 6.32
CA TYR A 112 -2.22 -6.88 5.21
C TYR A 112 -2.09 -8.21 4.48
N ASP A 113 -2.23 -8.21 3.16
CA ASP A 113 -2.15 -9.42 2.33
C ASP A 113 -3.11 -10.56 2.78
N GLY A 114 -4.25 -10.19 3.35
CA GLY A 114 -5.28 -11.11 3.83
C GLY A 114 -5.08 -11.65 5.24
N GLU A 115 -3.98 -11.28 5.90
CA GLU A 115 -3.67 -11.71 7.27
C GLU A 115 -3.90 -10.57 8.28
N GLU A 116 -4.33 -10.92 9.49
CA GLU A 116 -4.34 -9.99 10.61
C GLU A 116 -2.91 -9.79 11.09
N VAL A 117 -2.40 -8.56 10.95
CA VAL A 117 -1.02 -8.20 11.34
C VAL A 117 -0.95 -7.50 12.68
N ALA A 118 -2.01 -6.79 13.07
CA ALA A 118 -2.05 -6.07 14.34
C ALA A 118 -3.47 -5.85 14.88
N ARG A 119 -3.59 -5.69 16.20
CA ARG A 119 -4.82 -5.31 16.89
C ARG A 119 -4.58 -4.10 17.78
N TYR A 120 -5.42 -3.08 17.63
CA TYR A 120 -5.29 -1.85 18.42
C TYR A 120 -5.86 -2.03 19.84
N GLN A 121 -5.12 -1.57 20.84
CA GLN A 121 -5.53 -1.61 22.26
C GLN A 121 -5.33 -0.26 22.99
N GLY A 122 -4.96 0.80 22.26
CA GLY A 122 -4.66 2.12 22.82
C GLY A 122 -5.88 3.00 23.07
N THR A 123 -5.62 4.30 23.28
CA THR A 123 -6.63 5.34 23.48
C THR A 123 -7.43 5.59 22.21
N ARG A 124 -8.70 5.96 22.35
CA ARG A 124 -9.60 6.18 21.21
C ARG A 124 -9.60 7.66 20.85
N ASP A 125 -8.50 8.11 20.28
CA ASP A 125 -8.29 9.45 19.70
C ASP A 125 -7.69 9.30 18.30
N VAL A 126 -7.97 10.27 17.43
CA VAL A 126 -7.58 10.20 16.00
C VAL A 126 -6.07 10.12 15.84
N GLU A 127 -5.30 10.85 16.65
CA GLU A 127 -3.84 10.87 16.58
C GLU A 127 -3.24 9.50 16.92
N SER A 128 -3.65 8.89 18.03
CA SER A 128 -3.15 7.57 18.43
C SER A 128 -3.52 6.47 17.43
N LEU A 129 -4.73 6.52 16.85
CA LEU A 129 -5.15 5.60 15.80
C LEU A 129 -4.35 5.78 14.51
N LYS A 130 -4.12 7.03 14.10
CA LYS A 130 -3.33 7.38 12.91
C LYS A 130 -1.89 6.90 13.05
N THR A 131 -1.22 7.23 14.17
CA THR A 131 0.16 6.80 14.41
C THR A 131 0.26 5.28 14.42
N PHE A 132 -0.67 4.60 15.09
CA PHE A 132 -0.68 3.14 15.12
C PHE A 132 -0.79 2.52 13.73
N VAL A 133 -1.75 2.95 12.91
CA VAL A 133 -1.94 2.32 11.59
C VAL A 133 -0.75 2.58 10.66
N LEU A 134 -0.14 3.77 10.71
CA LEU A 134 1.06 4.10 9.93
C LEU A 134 2.22 3.16 10.29
N GLU A 135 2.49 3.00 11.59
CA GLU A 135 3.57 2.14 12.04
C GLU A 135 3.33 0.65 11.70
N GLU A 136 2.11 0.16 11.88
CA GLU A 136 1.80 -1.25 11.63
C GLU A 136 1.77 -1.56 10.12
N ALA A 137 1.33 -0.62 9.28
CA ALA A 137 1.39 -0.74 7.83
C ALA A 137 2.86 -0.82 7.35
N GLU A 138 3.74 0.07 7.83
CA GLU A 138 5.16 0.02 7.50
C GLU A 138 5.83 -1.29 7.93
N LYS A 139 5.52 -1.76 9.15
CA LYS A 139 6.04 -3.04 9.67
C LYS A 139 5.56 -4.22 8.83
N ALA A 140 4.27 -4.25 8.46
CA ALA A 140 3.70 -5.31 7.66
C ALA A 140 4.31 -5.36 6.25
N ALA A 141 4.44 -4.21 5.58
CA ALA A 141 5.06 -4.11 4.27
C ALA A 141 6.54 -4.56 4.29
N ALA A 142 7.30 -4.15 5.31
CA ALA A 142 8.69 -4.58 5.47
C ALA A 142 8.81 -6.10 5.74
N LYS A 143 7.89 -6.67 6.52
CA LYS A 143 7.85 -8.11 6.79
C LYS A 143 7.53 -8.91 5.53
N ALA A 144 6.55 -8.47 4.72
CA ALA A 144 6.18 -9.14 3.48
C ALA A 144 7.36 -9.24 2.48
N GLN A 145 8.24 -8.23 2.45
CA GLN A 145 9.46 -8.25 1.64
C GLN A 145 10.49 -9.29 2.11
N LEU A 146 10.54 -9.57 3.42
CA LEU A 146 11.46 -10.56 3.99
C LEU A 146 10.96 -12.00 3.82
N ASP A 147 9.65 -12.21 3.82
CA ASP A 147 9.02 -13.54 3.69
C ASP A 147 8.86 -13.98 2.21
N THR A 148 9.22 -13.12 1.25
CA THR A 148 9.23 -13.47 -0.17
C THR A 148 10.32 -14.52 -0.42
N PRO A 149 10.00 -15.70 -0.98
CA PRO A 149 10.99 -16.77 -1.16
C PRO A 149 12.19 -16.26 -1.97
N LEU A 150 13.39 -16.40 -1.39
CA LEU A 150 14.70 -16.02 -1.94
C LEU A 150 14.97 -16.51 -3.37
N ILE A 151 14.17 -17.44 -3.89
CA ILE A 151 14.20 -17.92 -5.27
C ILE A 151 13.90 -16.80 -6.28
N PHE A 152 13.11 -15.78 -5.91
CA PHE A 152 12.81 -14.65 -6.81
C PHE A 152 13.87 -13.53 -6.77
N VAL A 153 14.56 -13.35 -5.64
CA VAL A 153 15.58 -12.30 -5.45
C VAL A 153 16.89 -12.65 -6.17
N PHE A 154 17.21 -13.93 -6.34
CA PHE A 154 18.46 -14.35 -7.00
C PHE A 154 18.47 -14.30 -8.54
N ARG A 155 17.38 -13.86 -9.21
CA ARG A 155 17.36 -13.74 -10.68
C ARG A 155 17.30 -12.32 -11.24
N ARG A 156 17.45 -11.29 -10.40
CA ARG A 156 17.45 -9.89 -10.85
C ARG A 156 18.48 -8.99 -10.17
N ILE A 157 19.66 -9.55 -9.88
CA ILE A 157 20.84 -8.76 -9.57
C ILE A 157 21.75 -8.73 -10.80
N PRO A 158 21.67 -7.72 -11.69
CA PRO A 158 22.79 -7.37 -12.55
C PRO A 158 23.72 -6.47 -11.72
N ILE A 159 24.42 -7.05 -10.75
CA ILE A 159 25.57 -6.37 -10.15
C ILE A 159 26.76 -6.75 -11.02
N LEU A 160 27.16 -5.74 -11.79
CA LEU A 160 28.50 -5.54 -12.30
C LEU A 160 29.53 -6.12 -11.32
N ASP A 161 30.35 -7.05 -11.78
CA ASP A 161 31.53 -7.52 -11.06
C ASP A 161 32.41 -6.32 -10.69
N ILE A 162 32.41 -5.95 -9.41
CA ILE A 162 33.54 -5.27 -8.78
C ILE A 162 33.98 -6.19 -7.65
N GLU A 163 35.09 -6.87 -7.93
CA GLU A 163 35.82 -7.75 -7.02
C GLU A 163 35.94 -7.16 -5.62
N ALA A 164 35.45 -7.92 -4.64
CA ALA A 164 35.82 -7.78 -3.26
C ALA A 164 37.28 -8.25 -3.09
N THR A 165 38.21 -7.30 -2.96
CA THR A 165 39.55 -7.59 -2.43
C THR A 165 39.90 -6.60 -1.31
N SER A 166 39.75 -7.11 -0.08
CA SER A 166 40.61 -6.90 1.10
C SER A 166 41.09 -5.49 1.50
N LEU A 167 40.73 -5.07 2.72
CA LEU A 167 41.62 -4.72 3.86
C LEU A 167 40.76 -4.02 4.94
N HIS A 168 40.42 -4.66 6.05
CA HIS A 168 41.14 -4.59 7.34
C HIS A 168 41.55 -3.18 7.79
N GLY A 169 40.84 -2.70 8.83
CA GLY A 169 41.38 -1.88 9.92
C GLY A 169 41.50 -0.38 9.68
N LEU A 170 40.74 0.44 10.42
CA LEU A 170 41.26 1.17 11.59
C LEU A 170 40.15 2.02 12.26
N GLU A 171 39.97 1.74 13.54
CA GLU A 171 39.59 2.60 14.68
C GLU A 171 39.06 4.04 14.51
N THR A 172 37.97 4.29 15.25
CA THR A 172 37.68 5.46 16.12
C THR A 172 37.90 6.87 15.59
N ALA A 173 36.80 7.65 15.50
CA ALA A 173 36.55 8.80 16.39
C ALA A 173 35.32 9.63 15.94
N LEU A 174 34.60 10.14 16.94
CA LEU A 174 33.95 11.46 16.96
C LEU A 174 32.51 11.62 16.38
N HIS A 175 31.52 11.48 17.28
CA HIS A 175 30.31 12.34 17.39
C HIS A 175 30.69 13.84 17.27
N PRO A 176 29.87 14.84 16.83
CA PRO A 176 28.40 14.91 16.96
C PRO A 176 27.70 15.74 15.86
N ARG A 177 26.95 15.15 14.91
CA ARG A 177 26.00 15.92 14.05
C ARG A 177 24.86 15.02 13.58
N LEU A 178 23.92 14.79 14.50
CA LEU A 178 22.75 13.92 14.35
C LEU A 178 21.51 14.69 13.88
N GLU A 179 21.68 15.59 12.90
CA GLU A 179 20.60 16.32 12.22
C GLU A 179 20.90 16.36 10.72
N ALA A 180 20.66 15.24 10.03
CA ALA A 180 20.63 15.16 8.56
C ALA A 180 20.08 13.83 8.01
N ILE A 181 19.97 12.79 8.84
CA ILE A 181 19.52 11.46 8.40
C ILE A 181 17.99 11.41 8.16
N PHE A 182 17.22 12.37 8.67
CA PHE A 182 15.76 12.40 8.52
C PHE A 182 15.24 13.14 7.27
N ARG A 183 16.10 13.71 6.42
CA ARG A 183 15.66 14.55 5.28
C ARG A 183 16.10 14.10 3.89
N PHE A 184 16.67 12.90 3.75
CA PHE A 184 17.13 12.41 2.44
C PHE A 184 16.73 10.97 2.08
N ARG A 185 15.87 10.33 2.87
CA ARG A 185 15.30 9.02 2.53
C ARG A 185 13.84 9.08 2.06
N PHE A 186 13.46 10.23 1.49
CA PHE A 186 12.17 10.46 0.82
C PHE A 186 12.29 10.44 -0.71
N ARG A 187 13.41 9.93 -1.25
CA ARG A 187 13.65 9.92 -2.69
C ARG A 187 14.48 8.71 -3.08
N LEU A 188 13.86 7.53 -3.07
CA LEU A 188 14.18 6.32 -3.85
C LEU A 188 13.38 5.14 -3.28
N ARG A 189 12.07 5.14 -3.53
CA ARG A 189 11.25 3.92 -3.51
C ARG A 189 10.19 4.01 -4.61
N LEU A 190 10.65 4.31 -5.82
CA LEU A 190 9.88 4.17 -7.05
C LEU A 190 10.53 3.08 -7.89
N ALA A 191 10.50 1.84 -7.43
CA ALA A 191 10.82 0.68 -8.27
C ALA A 191 10.59 -0.61 -7.48
N GLU A 192 9.35 -0.93 -7.10
CA GLU A 192 8.96 -2.32 -6.83
C GLU A 192 7.43 -2.49 -6.74
N ASP A 193 6.70 -1.88 -7.69
CA ASP A 193 5.26 -2.17 -7.88
C ASP A 193 5.06 -3.36 -8.84
N PRO A 194 4.28 -4.40 -8.48
CA PRO A 194 3.93 -5.50 -9.38
C PRO A 194 3.03 -5.08 -10.56
N PHE A 195 2.47 -3.86 -10.55
CA PHE A 195 1.74 -3.28 -11.68
C PHE A 195 2.63 -2.76 -12.82
N CYS A 196 3.95 -2.66 -12.61
CA CYS A 196 4.89 -2.17 -13.64
C CYS A 196 5.18 -3.21 -14.75
N SER A 197 4.82 -4.49 -14.56
CA SER A 197 5.09 -5.52 -15.58
C SER A 197 4.22 -5.41 -16.83
N VAL A 198 3.09 -4.69 -16.78
CA VAL A 198 2.28 -4.39 -17.97
C VAL A 198 2.81 -3.14 -18.69
N MET A 199 3.28 -2.14 -17.94
CA MET A 199 3.86 -0.91 -18.51
C MET A 199 5.23 -1.14 -19.17
N ILE A 200 6.09 -2.02 -18.64
CA ILE A 200 7.39 -2.32 -19.26
C ILE A 200 7.22 -3.09 -20.58
N LYS A 201 6.20 -3.95 -20.71
CA LYS A 201 5.90 -4.63 -21.98
C LYS A 201 5.39 -3.67 -23.06
N ILE A 202 4.67 -2.63 -22.68
CA ILE A 202 4.24 -1.56 -23.60
C ILE A 202 5.44 -0.68 -23.98
N CYS A 203 6.35 -0.35 -23.05
CA CYS A 203 7.58 0.37 -23.36
C CYS A 203 8.55 -0.41 -24.27
N LEU A 204 8.72 -1.73 -24.09
CA LEU A 204 9.53 -2.54 -25.01
C LEU A 204 8.89 -2.65 -26.41
N TYR A 205 7.55 -2.63 -26.50
CA TYR A 205 6.85 -2.59 -27.79
C TYR A 205 7.02 -1.23 -28.50
N CYS A 206 7.12 -0.13 -27.74
CA CYS A 206 7.42 1.19 -28.28
C CYS A 206 8.88 1.36 -28.72
N HIS A 207 9.85 0.70 -28.08
CA HIS A 207 11.26 0.80 -28.48
C HIS A 207 11.57 0.03 -29.78
N ALA A 208 10.82 -1.03 -30.11
CA ALA A 208 10.99 -1.76 -31.37
C ALA A 208 10.31 -1.07 -32.58
N ALA A 209 9.42 -0.10 -32.35
CA ALA A 209 8.69 0.61 -33.40
C ALA A 209 9.35 1.93 -33.84
N VAL A 210 10.46 2.33 -33.20
CA VAL A 210 11.22 3.56 -33.53
C VAL A 210 12.42 3.28 -34.45
N ASP A 211 12.80 2.01 -34.65
CA ASP A 211 13.93 1.61 -35.50
C ASP A 211 13.52 0.87 -36.81
N ALA A 212 12.29 1.05 -37.32
CA ALA A 212 11.81 0.45 -38.58
C ALA A 212 11.07 1.43 -39.51
#